data_AF-A0A7G4YVN9-F1
#
_entry.id   AF-A0A7G4YVN9-F1
#
_cell.length_a   1.000
_cell.length_b   1.000
_cell.length_c   1.000
_cell.angle_alpha   90.00
_cell.angle_beta   90.00
_cell.angle_gamma   90.00
#
_symmetry.space_group_name_H-M   'P 1'
#
loop_
_entity.id
_entity.type
_entity.pdbx_description
1 polymer ?
#
loop_
_entity_poly.entity_id
_entity_poly.type
_entity_poly.pdbx_seq_one_letter_code
_entity_poly.pdbx_strand_id
1 'polypeptide(L)'
;FGVEVSIGAEAIYKLLKDIDLSETVELLREEALRPPKLSKNPSPKFNKKMKRLRLLENFVSTSAEPSWMVFSVIPVIPPDLRPMVQLDGGRFATADLNEFYRRIINRNNRLARLKAILAPEIIIRNEKRMLQEAVDSLMDNGRRGRIVVGANNRPLKSLS
;
A
#
# COMPACT_ATOMS: atom_id res chain seq x y z
N PHE A 1 26.95 -16.43 9.18
CA PHE A 1 26.03 -15.38 9.67
C PHE A 1 25.90 -14.30 8.60
N GLY A 2 24.90 -14.39 7.74
CA GLY A 2 24.61 -13.34 6.74
C GLY A 2 23.53 -12.43 7.29
N VAL A 3 23.79 -11.12 7.36
CA VAL A 3 22.76 -10.14 7.71
C VAL A 3 21.90 -9.90 6.46
N GLU A 4 20.61 -10.17 6.56
CA GLU A 4 19.65 -9.84 5.49
C GLU A 4 19.10 -8.43 5.71
N VAL A 5 19.22 -7.57 4.71
CA VAL A 5 18.71 -6.19 4.74
C VAL A 5 17.73 -6.01 3.59
N SER A 6 16.49 -5.63 3.90
CA SER A 6 15.43 -5.37 2.92
C SER A 6 14.81 -3.99 3.17
N ILE A 7 14.21 -3.39 2.13
CA ILE A 7 13.55 -2.08 2.22
C ILE A 7 12.17 -2.06 1.55
N GLY A 8 11.36 -1.07 1.92
CA GLY A 8 10.08 -0.79 1.26
C GLY A 8 9.00 -1.82 1.56
N ALA A 9 7.98 -1.86 0.69
CA ALA A 9 6.81 -2.73 0.86
C ALA A 9 7.18 -4.22 0.93
N GLU A 10 8.24 -4.64 0.24
CA GLU A 10 8.74 -6.02 0.26
C GLU A 10 9.22 -6.46 1.65
N ALA A 11 9.89 -5.57 2.38
CA ALA A 11 10.30 -5.83 3.76
C ALA A 11 9.08 -5.94 4.69
N ILE A 12 8.11 -5.03 4.51
CA ILE A 12 6.87 -5.04 5.29
C ILE A 12 6.06 -6.31 5.02
N TYR A 13 5.99 -6.76 3.76
CA TYR A 13 5.31 -7.99 3.38
C TYR A 13 5.88 -9.21 4.10
N LYS A 14 7.21 -9.37 4.12
CA LYS A 14 7.88 -10.45 4.86
C LYS A 14 7.53 -10.39 6.35
N LEU A 15 7.70 -9.21 6.97
CA LEU A 15 7.37 -9.01 8.38
C LEU A 15 5.91 -9.31 8.71
N LEU A 16 4.96 -8.98 7.82
CA LEU A 16 3.54 -9.27 8.03
C LEU A 16 3.21 -10.75 7.84
N LYS A 17 3.93 -11.43 6.94
CA LYS A 17 3.76 -12.87 6.67
C LYS A 17 4.34 -13.73 7.79
N ASP A 18 5.39 -13.27 8.45
CA ASP A 18 6.06 -14.00 9.53
C ASP A 18 5.35 -13.87 10.89
N ILE A 19 4.24 -13.11 10.97
CA ILE A 19 3.46 -12.97 12.20
C ILE A 19 2.57 -14.20 12.38
N ASP A 20 2.81 -14.96 13.46
CA ASP A 20 1.82 -15.90 13.99
C ASP A 20 0.69 -15.13 14.66
N LEU A 21 -0.44 -15.00 13.97
CA LEU A 21 -1.61 -14.28 14.46
C LEU A 21 -2.23 -14.96 15.67
N SER A 22 -2.34 -16.29 15.65
CA SER A 22 -3.01 -17.05 16.69
C SER A 22 -2.25 -16.94 18.00
N GLU A 23 -0.93 -17.15 17.97
CA GLU A 23 -0.08 -17.01 19.14
C GLU A 23 -0.08 -15.55 19.66
N THR A 24 0.06 -14.58 18.76
CA THR A 24 0.09 -13.15 19.14
C THR A 24 -1.23 -12.70 19.78
N VAL A 25 -2.37 -13.17 19.29
CA VAL A 25 -3.69 -12.85 19.85
C VAL A 25 -3.86 -13.46 21.23
N GLU A 26 -3.51 -14.73 21.42
CA GLU A 26 -3.60 -15.37 22.74
C GLU A 26 -2.72 -14.68 23.77
N LEU A 27 -1.47 -14.35 23.43
CA LEU A 27 -0.58 -13.57 24.31
C LEU A 27 -1.18 -12.20 24.69
N LEU A 28 -1.72 -11.46 23.72
CA LEU A 28 -2.32 -10.15 23.98
C LEU A 28 -3.63 -10.26 24.78
N ARG A 29 -4.38 -11.36 24.62
CA ARG A 29 -5.61 -11.65 25.37
C ARG A 29 -5.28 -11.95 26.83
N GLU A 30 -4.26 -12.76 27.11
CA GLU A 30 -3.78 -13.00 28.48
C GLU A 30 -3.29 -11.71 29.16
N GLU A 31 -2.54 -10.88 28.44
CA GLU A 31 -2.10 -9.58 28.95
C GLU A 31 -3.27 -8.63 29.22
N ALA A 32 -4.33 -8.67 28.39
CA ALA A 32 -5.52 -7.87 28.59
C ALA A 32 -6.32 -8.29 29.84
N LEU A 33 -6.32 -9.59 30.17
CA LEU A 33 -6.93 -10.16 31.38
C LEU A 33 -6.16 -9.82 32.67
N ARG A 34 -4.90 -9.38 32.57
CA ARG A 34 -4.07 -8.94 33.71
C ARG A 34 -3.83 -7.42 33.67
N PRO A 35 -4.87 -6.58 33.83
CA PRO A 35 -4.68 -5.14 33.81
C PRO A 35 -3.74 -4.68 34.95
N PRO A 36 -2.86 -3.69 34.70
CA PRO A 36 -1.96 -3.19 35.73
C PRO A 36 -2.77 -2.65 36.91
N LYS A 37 -2.56 -3.25 38.10
CA LYS A 37 -3.31 -2.99 39.35
C LYS A 37 -3.15 -1.57 39.92
N LEU A 38 -2.38 -0.68 39.29
CA LEU A 38 -1.81 0.52 39.93
C LEU A 38 -2.41 1.88 39.49
N SER A 39 -3.45 1.94 38.67
CA SER A 39 -4.01 3.25 38.27
C SER A 39 -5.49 3.18 37.93
N LYS A 40 -6.30 4.09 38.50
CA LYS A 40 -7.70 4.33 38.12
C LYS A 40 -7.88 4.68 36.62
N ASN A 41 -6.81 5.08 35.94
CA ASN A 41 -6.78 5.34 34.51
C ASN A 41 -5.97 4.27 33.75
N PRO A 42 -6.49 3.70 32.66
CA PRO A 42 -5.75 2.75 31.83
C PRO A 42 -4.53 3.43 31.23
N SER A 43 -3.36 2.81 31.41
CA SER A 43 -2.10 3.36 30.89
C SER A 43 -2.13 3.50 29.36
N PRO A 44 -1.45 4.49 28.78
CA PRO A 44 -1.33 4.62 27.32
C PRO A 44 -0.79 3.35 26.65
N LYS A 45 0.12 2.63 27.33
CA LYS A 45 0.66 1.34 26.89
C LYS A 45 -0.44 0.28 26.80
N PHE A 46 -1.31 0.20 27.81
CA PHE A 46 -2.44 -0.73 27.84
C PHE A 46 -3.44 -0.41 26.71
N ASN A 47 -3.79 0.87 26.52
CA ASN A 47 -4.69 1.28 25.43
C ASN A 47 -4.14 0.93 24.03
N LYS A 48 -2.82 1.07 23.82
CA LYS A 48 -2.17 0.67 22.56
C LYS A 48 -2.25 -0.85 22.35
N LYS A 49 -2.02 -1.65 23.40
CA LYS A 49 -2.15 -3.11 23.34
C LYS A 49 -3.58 -3.54 23.04
N MET A 50 -4.57 -2.93 23.71
CA MET A 50 -5.99 -3.23 23.48
C MET A 50 -6.42 -2.91 22.03
N LYS A 51 -5.97 -1.77 21.46
CA LYS A 51 -6.22 -1.46 20.05
C LYS A 51 -5.58 -2.47 19.10
N ARG A 52 -4.36 -2.93 19.41
CA ARG A 52 -3.68 -3.98 18.64
C ARG A 52 -4.42 -5.31 18.72
N LEU A 53 -4.84 -5.73 19.91
CA LEU A 53 -5.63 -6.95 20.11
C LEU A 53 -6.90 -6.93 19.26
N ARG A 54 -7.69 -5.85 19.37
CA ARG A 54 -8.93 -5.69 18.56
C ARG A 54 -8.68 -5.81 17.06
N LEU A 55 -7.57 -5.23 16.57
CA LEU A 55 -7.20 -5.32 15.16
C LEU A 55 -6.88 -6.77 14.76
N LEU A 56 -6.06 -7.47 15.55
CA LEU A 56 -5.64 -8.84 15.25
C LEU A 56 -6.80 -9.84 15.39
N GLU A 57 -7.69 -9.65 16.37
CA GLU A 57 -8.90 -10.46 16.50
C GLU A 57 -9.80 -10.35 15.25
N ASN A 58 -9.88 -9.16 14.63
CA ASN A 58 -10.62 -8.99 13.38
C ASN A 58 -9.97 -9.74 12.21
N PHE A 59 -8.64 -9.80 12.13
CA PHE A 59 -7.95 -10.60 11.12
C PHE A 59 -8.22 -12.10 11.31
N VAL A 60 -8.14 -12.58 12.57
CA VAL A 60 -8.44 -13.99 12.90
C VAL A 60 -9.90 -14.33 12.60
N SER A 61 -10.85 -13.48 12.97
CA SER A 61 -12.28 -13.74 12.77
C SER A 61 -12.69 -13.75 11.30
N THR A 62 -12.04 -12.93 10.47
CA THR A 62 -12.30 -12.87 9.02
C THR A 62 -11.45 -13.85 8.21
N SER A 63 -10.53 -14.57 8.86
CA SER A 63 -9.51 -15.40 8.19
C SER A 63 -8.71 -14.62 7.13
N ALA A 64 -8.57 -13.30 7.33
CA ALA A 64 -7.81 -12.44 6.44
C ALA A 64 -6.34 -12.42 6.87
N GLU A 65 -5.42 -12.52 5.92
CA GLU A 65 -4.00 -12.38 6.23
C GLU A 65 -3.57 -10.90 6.20
N PRO A 66 -2.80 -10.43 7.20
CA PRO A 66 -2.23 -9.09 7.20
C PRO A 66 -1.36 -8.81 5.98
N SER A 67 -0.70 -9.85 5.45
CA SER A 67 0.17 -9.77 4.27
C SER A 67 -0.58 -9.23 3.03
N TRP A 68 -1.90 -9.42 2.95
CA TRP A 68 -2.74 -8.97 1.83
C TRP A 68 -2.87 -7.45 1.73
N MET A 69 -2.50 -6.71 2.79
CA MET A 69 -2.41 -5.25 2.73
C MET A 69 -1.31 -4.75 1.79
N VAL A 70 -0.36 -5.61 1.40
CA VAL A 70 0.68 -5.29 0.42
C VAL A 70 0.32 -5.89 -0.94
N PHE A 71 0.05 -5.03 -1.91
CA PHE A 71 -0.32 -5.44 -3.26
C PHE A 71 0.88 -5.96 -4.06
N SER A 72 0.78 -7.19 -4.56
CA SER A 72 1.65 -7.74 -5.60
C SER A 72 1.05 -7.59 -7.01
N VAL A 73 -0.28 -7.58 -7.09
CA VAL A 73 -1.06 -7.41 -8.32
C VAL A 73 -2.07 -6.30 -8.09
N ILE A 74 -2.15 -5.36 -9.04
CA ILE A 74 -3.11 -4.25 -8.99
C ILE A 74 -4.24 -4.56 -9.97
N PRO A 75 -5.50 -4.68 -9.49
CA PRO A 75 -6.63 -4.87 -10.37
C PRO A 75 -6.85 -3.64 -11.25
N VAL A 76 -7.16 -3.89 -12.52
CA VAL A 76 -7.49 -2.84 -13.50
C VAL A 76 -9.00 -2.83 -13.70
N ILE A 77 -9.61 -1.67 -13.49
CA ILE A 77 -11.05 -1.49 -13.69
C ILE A 77 -11.40 -1.74 -15.18
N PRO A 78 -12.57 -2.36 -15.48
CA PRO A 78 -13.03 -2.58 -16.84
C PRO A 78 -13.01 -1.29 -17.70
N PRO A 79 -12.69 -1.39 -19.00
CA PRO A 79 -12.56 -0.23 -19.89
C PRO A 79 -13.82 0.63 -19.95
N ASP A 80 -15.01 0.03 -19.83
CA ASP A 80 -16.30 0.73 -19.87
C ASP A 80 -16.45 1.75 -18.72
N LEU A 81 -15.83 1.48 -17.58
CA LEU A 81 -15.81 2.38 -16.42
C LEU A 81 -14.66 3.40 -16.47
N ARG A 82 -13.79 3.31 -17.48
CA ARG A 82 -12.69 4.27 -17.74
C ARG A 82 -12.63 4.66 -19.23
N PRO A 83 -13.74 5.19 -19.79
CA PRO A 83 -13.89 5.36 -21.21
C PRO A 83 -12.87 6.35 -21.79
N MET A 84 -12.55 6.12 -23.06
CA MET A 84 -11.84 7.07 -23.92
C MET A 84 -12.78 7.38 -25.09
N VAL A 85 -13.21 8.64 -25.17
CA VAL A 85 -14.23 9.08 -26.12
C VAL A 85 -13.59 10.01 -27.13
N GLN A 86 -13.79 9.72 -28.41
CA GLN A 86 -13.36 10.61 -29.48
C GLN A 86 -14.30 11.82 -29.53
N LEU A 87 -13.71 13.01 -29.62
CA LEU A 87 -14.41 14.28 -29.80
C LEU A 87 -14.24 14.78 -31.23
N ASP A 88 -15.05 15.76 -31.60
CA ASP A 88 -14.94 16.44 -32.89
C ASP A 88 -13.54 17.02 -33.10
N GLY A 89 -13.07 16.96 -34.36
CA GLY A 89 -11.73 17.44 -34.72
C GLY A 89 -10.58 16.53 -34.29
N GLY A 90 -10.84 15.23 -34.04
CA GLY A 90 -9.79 14.22 -33.79
C GLY A 90 -9.18 14.26 -32.38
N ARG A 91 -9.81 14.99 -31.44
CA ARG A 91 -9.38 15.02 -30.04
C ARG A 91 -9.96 13.82 -29.29
N PHE A 92 -9.36 13.48 -28.16
CA PHE A 92 -9.85 12.41 -27.28
C PHE A 92 -10.03 12.93 -25.85
N ALA A 93 -11.17 12.63 -25.26
CA ALA A 93 -11.38 12.72 -23.81
C ALA A 93 -11.08 11.36 -23.19
N THR A 94 -10.38 11.35 -22.05
CA THR A 94 -10.04 10.12 -21.32
C THR A 94 -10.38 10.29 -19.85
N ALA A 95 -10.84 9.20 -19.22
CA ALA A 95 -10.95 9.14 -17.77
C ALA A 95 -9.58 9.39 -17.09
N ASP A 96 -9.60 10.09 -15.95
CA ASP A 96 -8.40 10.40 -15.14
C ASP A 96 -7.65 9.13 -14.72
N LEU A 97 -8.37 8.04 -14.45
CA LEU A 97 -7.81 6.74 -14.06
C LEU A 97 -6.82 6.18 -15.08
N ASN A 98 -7.02 6.42 -16.38
CA ASN A 98 -6.12 5.93 -17.41
C ASN A 98 -4.72 6.53 -17.27
N GLU A 99 -4.59 7.77 -16.78
CA GLU A 99 -3.29 8.41 -16.56
C GLU A 99 -2.54 7.77 -15.37
N PHE A 100 -3.24 7.42 -14.30
CA PHE A 100 -2.65 6.70 -13.17
C PHE A 100 -2.18 5.30 -13.57
N TYR A 101 -3.02 4.53 -14.27
CA TYR A 101 -2.63 3.21 -14.78
C TYR A 101 -1.43 3.30 -15.72
N ARG A 102 -1.43 4.25 -16.67
CA ARG A 102 -0.30 4.49 -17.57
C ARG A 102 0.99 4.77 -16.81
N ARG A 103 0.93 5.63 -15.78
CA ARG A 103 2.08 5.94 -14.93
C ARG A 103 2.61 4.70 -14.21
N ILE A 104 1.73 3.90 -13.60
CA ILE A 104 2.11 2.65 -12.92
C ILE A 104 2.77 1.67 -13.90
N ILE A 105 2.14 1.41 -15.05
CA ILE A 105 2.65 0.50 -16.07
C ILE A 105 4.03 0.95 -16.56
N ASN A 106 4.20 2.25 -16.83
CA ASN A 106 5.48 2.79 -17.28
C ASN A 106 6.60 2.62 -16.25
N ARG A 107 6.30 2.87 -14.96
CA ARG A 107 7.25 2.67 -13.86
C ARG A 107 7.57 1.19 -13.65
N ASN A 108 6.57 0.31 -13.70
CA ASN A 108 6.77 -1.13 -13.55
C ASN A 108 7.63 -1.70 -14.68
N ASN A 109 7.31 -1.35 -15.93
CA ASN A 109 8.08 -1.78 -17.10
C ASN A 109 9.51 -1.23 -17.08
N ARG A 110 9.70 0.01 -16.62
CA ARG A 110 11.03 0.60 -16.42
C ARG A 110 11.81 -0.14 -15.33
N LEU A 111 11.18 -0.44 -14.20
CA LEU A 111 11.79 -1.22 -13.11
C LEU A 111 12.22 -2.61 -13.60
N ALA A 112 11.38 -3.30 -14.38
CA ALA A 112 11.71 -4.59 -14.97
C ALA A 112 12.94 -4.51 -15.88
N ARG A 113 13.01 -3.50 -16.77
CA ARG A 113 14.19 -3.27 -17.62
C ARG A 113 15.45 -2.96 -16.81
N LEU A 114 15.35 -2.12 -15.79
CA LEU A 114 16.49 -1.78 -14.91
C LEU A 114 17.03 -3.00 -14.19
N LYS A 115 16.16 -3.92 -13.75
CA LYS A 115 16.58 -5.20 -13.17
C LYS A 115 17.27 -6.09 -14.20
N ALA A 116 16.76 -6.17 -15.42
CA ALA A 116 17.32 -7.01 -16.49
C ALA A 116 18.75 -6.59 -16.88
N ILE A 117 19.05 -5.29 -16.88
CA ILE A 117 20.40 -4.77 -17.14
C ILE A 117 21.29 -4.71 -15.89
N LEU A 118 20.84 -5.28 -14.76
CA LEU A 118 21.55 -5.25 -13.48
C LEU A 118 21.97 -3.83 -13.06
N ALA A 119 21.05 -2.87 -13.22
CA ALA A 119 21.31 -1.48 -12.85
C ALA A 119 21.70 -1.36 -11.36
N PRO A 120 22.54 -0.37 -11.01
CA PRO A 120 22.94 -0.12 -9.62
C PRO A 120 21.76 -0.04 -8.66
N GLU A 121 21.94 -0.56 -7.45
CA GLU A 121 20.85 -0.70 -6.48
C GLU A 121 20.19 0.64 -6.13
N ILE A 122 20.97 1.74 -6.10
CA ILE A 122 20.45 3.10 -5.87
C ILE A 122 19.37 3.47 -6.90
N ILE A 123 19.59 3.12 -8.17
CA ILE A 123 18.65 3.41 -9.26
C ILE A 123 17.39 2.54 -9.11
N ILE A 124 17.57 1.24 -8.80
CA ILE A 124 16.45 0.32 -8.55
C ILE A 124 15.60 0.80 -7.36
N ARG A 125 16.24 1.24 -6.26
CA ARG A 125 15.56 1.74 -5.07
C ARG A 125 14.75 3.01 -5.39
N ASN A 126 15.31 3.93 -6.17
CA ASN A 126 14.57 5.12 -6.60
C ASN A 126 13.37 4.75 -7.50
N GLU A 127 13.53 3.79 -8.41
CA GLU A 127 12.41 3.34 -9.25
C GLU A 127 11.33 2.61 -8.42
N LYS A 128 11.70 1.78 -7.44
CA LYS A 128 10.76 1.18 -6.48
C LYS A 128 9.99 2.26 -5.70
N ARG A 129 10.66 3.32 -5.25
CA ARG A 129 9.99 4.46 -4.58
C ARG A 129 9.00 5.16 -5.51
N MET A 130 9.39 5.46 -6.74
CA MET A 130 8.49 6.10 -7.71
C MET A 130 7.32 5.22 -8.12
N LEU A 131 7.52 3.89 -8.17
CA LEU A 131 6.44 2.93 -8.39
C LEU A 131 5.45 2.97 -7.22
N GLN A 132 5.94 2.95 -5.98
CA GLN A 132 5.08 3.09 -4.79
C GLN A 132 4.25 4.39 -4.85
N GLU A 133 4.87 5.53 -5.17
CA GLU A 133 4.16 6.81 -5.30
C GLU A 133 3.11 6.79 -6.42
N ALA A 134 3.37 6.07 -7.51
CA ALA A 134 2.39 5.91 -8.58
C ALA A 134 1.16 5.11 -8.12
N VAL A 135 1.38 4.02 -7.36
CA VAL A 135 0.31 3.21 -6.78
C VAL A 135 -0.48 3.99 -5.72
N ASP A 136 0.22 4.70 -4.84
CA ASP A 136 -0.41 5.56 -3.82
C ASP A 136 -1.33 6.59 -4.49
N SER A 137 -0.89 7.21 -5.59
CA SER A 137 -1.68 8.20 -6.32
C SER A 137 -2.90 7.64 -7.05
N LEU A 138 -2.88 6.37 -7.47
CA LEU A 138 -4.06 5.70 -8.03
C LEU A 138 -5.13 5.49 -6.96
N MET A 139 -4.71 5.07 -5.76
CA MET A 139 -5.62 4.79 -4.65
C MET A 139 -6.21 6.07 -4.07
N ASP A 140 -5.34 7.02 -3.72
CA ASP A 140 -5.71 8.23 -2.98
C ASP A 140 -4.78 9.39 -3.37
N ASN A 141 -5.15 10.11 -4.43
CA ASN A 141 -4.34 11.19 -4.98
C ASN A 141 -4.34 12.40 -4.05
N GLY A 142 -3.19 12.70 -3.46
CA GLY A 142 -2.98 13.86 -2.59
C GLY A 142 -2.92 13.54 -1.10
N ARG A 143 -3.20 12.30 -0.69
CA ARG A 143 -2.96 11.87 0.69
C ARG A 143 -1.49 11.90 1.10
N ARG A 144 -0.59 11.63 0.15
CA ARG A 144 0.85 11.61 0.40
C ARG A 144 1.62 12.20 -0.79
N GLY A 145 2.50 13.15 -0.49
CA GLY A 145 3.40 13.73 -1.49
C GLY A 145 2.69 14.71 -2.43
N ARG A 146 3.23 14.82 -3.65
CA ARG A 146 2.75 15.79 -4.65
C ARG A 146 1.53 15.24 -5.39
N ILE A 147 0.47 16.04 -5.43
CA ILE A 147 -0.76 15.74 -6.18
C ILE A 147 -0.44 15.58 -7.66
N VAL A 148 -0.96 14.52 -8.27
CA VAL A 148 -0.89 14.32 -9.71
C VAL A 148 -1.94 15.19 -10.38
N VAL A 149 -1.48 16.07 -11.26
CA VAL A 149 -2.31 17.05 -11.98
C VAL A 149 -2.33 16.75 -13.47
N GLY A 150 -3.49 16.97 -14.09
CA GLY A 150 -3.68 16.90 -15.53
C GLY A 150 -3.56 18.28 -16.19
N ALA A 151 -4.23 18.44 -17.33
CA ALA A 151 -4.33 19.72 -18.01
C ALA A 151 -4.89 20.82 -17.08
N ASN A 152 -4.40 22.05 -17.26
CA ASN A 152 -4.79 23.22 -16.48
C ASN A 152 -4.55 23.09 -14.97
N ASN A 153 -3.53 22.32 -14.55
CA ASN A 153 -3.19 22.06 -13.15
C ASN A 153 -4.33 21.46 -12.31
N ARG A 154 -5.34 20.87 -12.96
CA ARG A 154 -6.45 20.21 -12.26
C ARG A 154 -5.96 18.91 -11.62
N PRO A 155 -6.19 18.67 -10.31
CA PRO A 155 -5.96 17.37 -9.69
C PRO A 155 -6.76 16.26 -10.39
N LEU A 156 -6.09 15.16 -10.70
CA LEU A 156 -6.74 13.97 -11.25
C LEU A 156 -7.55 13.25 -10.15
N LYS A 157 -8.72 12.73 -10.50
CA LYS A 157 -9.55 11.93 -9.58
C LYS A 157 -9.04 10.49 -9.48
N SER A 158 -8.65 10.08 -8.26
CA SER A 158 -8.25 8.71 -7.90
C SER A 158 -9.47 7.80 -7.67
N LEU A 159 -9.22 6.57 -7.19
CA LEU A 159 -10.27 5.59 -6.85
C LEU A 159 -11.04 5.91 -5.56
N SER A 160 -10.41 6.61 -4.60
CA SER A 160 -11.02 7.02 -3.33
C SER A 160 -12.12 8.06 -3.47
#